data_AF-A0A453RHR0-F1
#
_entry.id   AF-A0A453RHR0-F1
#
_cell.length_a   1.000
_cell.length_b   1.000
_cell.length_c   1.000
_cell.angle_alpha   90.00
_cell.angle_beta   90.00
_cell.angle_gamma   90.00
#
_symmetry.space_group_name_H-M   'P 1'
#
loop_
_entity.id
_entity.type
_entity.pdbx_description
1 polymer ?
#
loop_
_entity_poly.entity_id
_entity_poly.type
_entity_poly.pdbx_seq_one_letter_code
_entity_poly.pdbx_strand_id
1 'polypeptide(L)'
;MCTFRFKMWWMTQRMGSSGRDIPVETQFLIVEAADCAGDEQSAVYTVFLPILEGSFRAVLQGNENDELEICLESGDPAVESFEGTHLVFVGAGSDPFEVITNAVKAVERHLQTFSHREKKKMPDMLNWFGWCTWDAFYTDVTAEGVKEGLQSFEKGGTAPKFVIIDDGWQSVSMDPAGSAFVSDNAANFANRLYDIKENHKFQKNGRKGHREEDPANGLAHIVSEIKGKHELKYVYVWHAITGYWGGVRPGADGMEHYQSKMQYPVSSPGVQKNEPCEAFNSIADNGLGLVDPDKVFSFYNELHSYLASAGVDGVKVDVQNILEALGGGHGGRVLLSRKYQQALEASIARNFRDNGIICCMSHNTDNLYSSKRNAVVRASDDFWPRDPASHTIHIASVAYNTVFLGEFMQPDWDMFHVSEDHYSVLLSCLVLTTLRSSSS
;
A
#
# COMPACT_ATOMS: atom_id res chain seq x y z
N MET A 1 4.15 19.02 -14.43
CA MET A 1 3.37 17.83 -14.01
C MET A 1 3.70 17.53 -12.56
N CYS A 2 2.72 17.16 -11.75
CA CYS A 2 2.96 16.74 -10.36
C CYS A 2 2.13 15.52 -10.00
N THR A 3 2.59 14.76 -8.99
CA THR A 3 1.77 13.75 -8.31
C THR A 3 1.54 14.18 -6.87
N PHE A 4 0.28 14.18 -6.44
CA PHE A 4 -0.14 14.70 -5.15
C PHE A 4 -1.14 13.76 -4.49
N ARG A 5 -1.27 13.86 -3.17
CA ARG A 5 -2.21 13.06 -2.38
C ARG A 5 -3.60 13.64 -2.50
N PHE A 6 -4.46 13.03 -3.33
CA PHE A 6 -5.86 13.47 -3.43
C PHE A 6 -6.77 12.86 -2.36
N LYS A 7 -6.28 11.85 -1.61
CA LYS A 7 -6.93 11.31 -0.40
C LYS A 7 -5.91 10.60 0.52
N MET A 8 -6.38 10.12 1.68
CA MET A 8 -5.58 9.45 2.72
C MET A 8 -4.81 8.18 2.28
N TRP A 9 -5.11 7.58 1.14
CA TRP A 9 -4.44 6.35 0.70
C TRP A 9 -3.66 6.51 -0.60
N TRP A 10 -4.09 7.41 -1.47
CA TRP A 10 -3.70 7.41 -2.88
C TRP A 10 -3.15 8.75 -3.38
N MET A 11 -2.41 8.67 -4.47
CA MET A 11 -1.98 9.81 -5.26
C MET A 11 -2.69 9.82 -6.61
N THR A 12 -2.73 10.99 -7.22
CA THR A 12 -3.06 11.17 -8.64
C THR A 12 -2.19 12.30 -9.19
N GLN A 13 -2.35 12.61 -10.47
CA GLN A 13 -1.58 13.62 -11.17
C GLN A 13 -2.34 14.92 -11.37
N ARG A 14 -1.58 16.01 -11.53
CA ARG A 14 -2.08 17.24 -12.14
C ARG A 14 -1.09 17.83 -13.14
N MET A 15 -1.64 18.31 -14.24
CA MET A 15 -0.95 19.14 -15.23
C MET A 15 -1.31 20.60 -14.97
N GLY A 16 -0.33 21.48 -15.13
CA GLY A 16 -0.47 22.91 -14.88
C GLY A 16 0.68 23.67 -15.51
N SER A 17 0.52 24.99 -15.65
CA SER A 17 1.50 25.89 -16.25
C SER A 17 1.89 27.03 -15.31
N SER A 18 1.43 26.98 -14.07
CA SER A 18 1.58 28.04 -13.08
C SER A 18 1.71 27.45 -11.67
N GLY A 19 2.38 28.16 -10.76
CA GLY A 19 2.56 27.75 -9.36
C GLY A 19 1.23 27.46 -8.66
N ARG A 20 0.19 28.25 -8.91
CA ARG A 20 -1.17 28.06 -8.35
C ARG A 20 -1.85 26.74 -8.76
N ASP A 21 -1.38 26.09 -9.83
CA ASP A 21 -1.93 24.81 -10.29
C ASP A 21 -1.44 23.62 -9.45
N ILE A 22 -0.41 23.81 -8.63
CA ILE A 22 0.21 22.76 -7.81
C ILE A 22 -0.69 22.47 -6.61
N PRO A 23 -1.31 21.28 -6.53
CA PRO A 23 -2.19 20.94 -5.43
C PRO A 23 -1.45 20.85 -4.10
N VAL A 24 -2.19 21.04 -3.02
CA VAL A 24 -1.73 20.71 -1.67
C VAL A 24 -1.38 19.22 -1.57
N GLU A 25 -0.41 18.89 -0.72
CA GLU A 25 0.14 17.52 -0.60
C GLU A 25 0.82 16.98 -1.88
N THR A 26 1.46 17.85 -2.67
CA THR A 26 2.30 17.41 -3.79
C THR A 26 3.59 16.77 -3.29
N GLN A 27 3.85 15.53 -3.69
CA GLN A 27 5.02 14.76 -3.26
C GLN A 27 6.11 14.61 -4.33
N PHE A 28 5.77 14.93 -5.58
CA PHE A 28 6.69 14.94 -6.70
C PHE A 28 6.22 15.98 -7.72
N LEU A 29 7.14 16.81 -8.19
CA LEU A 29 6.90 17.84 -9.19
C LEU A 29 8.01 17.80 -10.24
N ILE A 30 7.63 17.84 -11.51
CA ILE A 30 8.54 18.06 -12.63
C ILE A 30 8.05 19.24 -13.46
N VAL A 31 8.96 20.17 -13.72
CA VAL A 31 8.74 21.40 -14.49
C VAL A 31 9.55 21.33 -15.77
N GLU A 32 8.90 21.60 -16.89
CA GLU A 32 9.55 21.80 -18.18
C GLU A 32 9.78 23.30 -18.37
N ALA A 33 11.01 23.70 -18.66
CA ALA A 33 11.39 25.07 -18.96
C ALA A 33 12.16 25.13 -20.29
N ALA A 34 12.03 26.23 -21.02
CA ALA A 34 12.85 26.48 -22.20
C ALA A 34 14.29 26.78 -21.78
N ASP A 35 15.28 26.15 -22.43
CA ASP A 35 16.68 26.50 -22.22
C ASP A 35 16.93 27.94 -22.66
N CYS A 36 17.31 28.78 -21.70
CA CYS A 36 17.57 30.20 -21.93
C CYS A 36 19.01 30.47 -22.41
N ALA A 37 19.85 29.44 -22.55
CA ALA A 37 21.30 29.58 -22.74
C ALA A 37 21.84 29.17 -24.13
N GLY A 38 21.00 28.78 -25.10
CA GLY A 38 21.46 28.37 -26.45
C GLY A 38 20.43 28.55 -27.57
N ASP A 39 20.92 28.66 -28.82
CA ASP A 39 20.10 28.70 -30.03
C ASP A 39 19.27 27.41 -30.18
N GLU A 40 17.96 27.59 -30.38
CA GLU A 40 16.92 26.62 -30.75
C GLU A 40 16.59 25.46 -29.78
N GLN A 41 15.45 25.61 -29.07
CA GLN A 41 14.46 24.56 -28.76
C GLN A 41 14.83 23.34 -27.89
N SER A 42 15.87 23.38 -27.06
CA SER A 42 16.07 22.32 -26.06
C SER A 42 15.28 22.61 -24.76
N ALA A 43 14.48 21.64 -24.31
CA ALA A 43 13.75 21.73 -23.05
C ALA A 43 14.63 21.25 -21.89
N VAL A 44 14.58 21.96 -20.76
CA VAL A 44 15.19 21.55 -19.50
C VAL A 44 14.09 21.10 -18.53
N TYR A 45 14.21 19.89 -18.02
CA TYR A 45 13.30 19.33 -17.05
C TYR A 45 13.91 19.44 -15.65
N THR A 46 13.20 20.09 -14.73
CA THR A 46 13.60 20.26 -13.33
C THR A 46 12.66 19.48 -12.43
N VAL A 47 13.22 18.54 -11.66
CA VAL A 47 12.51 17.72 -10.68
C VAL A 47 12.69 18.32 -9.29
N PHE A 48 11.60 18.42 -8.55
CA PHE A 48 11.54 18.80 -7.14
C PHE A 48 11.02 17.60 -6.34
N LEU A 49 11.85 17.09 -5.43
CA LEU A 49 11.52 16.02 -4.50
C LEU A 49 11.53 16.56 -3.07
N PRO A 50 10.38 16.82 -2.45
CA PRO A 50 10.30 16.93 -1.01
C PRO A 50 10.86 15.68 -0.35
N ILE A 51 11.64 15.86 0.72
CA ILE A 51 12.31 14.77 1.43
C ILE A 51 11.97 14.80 2.92
N LEU A 52 12.45 13.77 3.64
CA LEU A 52 12.30 13.65 5.08
C LEU A 52 13.54 14.24 5.77
N GLU A 53 13.33 15.00 6.85
CA GLU A 53 14.41 15.47 7.72
C GLU A 53 14.01 15.26 9.19
N GLY A 54 14.75 14.40 9.88
CA GLY A 54 14.39 13.97 11.25
C GLY A 54 13.00 13.30 11.29
N SER A 55 12.09 13.90 12.05
CA SER A 55 10.70 13.46 12.20
C SER A 55 9.73 14.13 11.23
N PHE A 56 10.22 15.03 10.36
CA PHE A 56 9.39 15.86 9.50
C PHE A 56 9.36 15.33 8.08
N ARG A 57 8.18 15.46 7.47
CA ARG A 57 7.96 15.24 6.04
C ARG A 57 7.66 16.58 5.38
N ALA A 58 8.38 16.88 4.30
CA ALA A 58 8.05 17.99 3.42
C ALA A 58 7.08 17.55 2.31
N VAL A 59 6.21 18.47 1.88
CA VAL A 59 5.40 18.40 0.65
C VAL A 59 5.41 19.78 -0.03
N LEU A 60 5.02 19.83 -1.30
CA LEU A 60 4.85 21.06 -2.06
C LEU A 60 3.38 21.45 -2.17
N GLN A 61 3.12 22.74 -2.36
CA GLN A 61 1.83 23.27 -2.78
C GLN A 61 1.99 24.61 -3.49
N GLY A 62 1.00 25.00 -4.28
CA GLY A 62 0.88 26.34 -4.85
C GLY A 62 0.07 27.28 -3.98
N ASN A 63 0.16 28.58 -4.26
CA ASN A 63 -0.68 29.61 -3.63
C ASN A 63 -1.31 30.58 -4.66
N GLU A 64 -2.16 31.49 -4.19
CA GLU A 64 -2.89 32.45 -5.05
C GLU A 64 -1.96 33.45 -5.78
N ASN A 65 -0.74 33.64 -5.28
CA ASN A 65 0.28 34.53 -5.84
C ASN A 65 1.17 33.85 -6.88
N ASP A 66 0.86 32.60 -7.25
CA ASP A 66 1.65 31.79 -8.18
C ASP A 66 3.03 31.36 -7.65
N GLU A 67 3.18 31.28 -6.32
CA GLU A 67 4.42 30.87 -5.67
C GLU A 67 4.38 29.38 -5.31
N LEU A 68 5.57 28.77 -5.24
CA LEU A 68 5.77 27.41 -4.73
C LEU A 68 6.06 27.48 -3.23
N GLU A 69 5.22 26.81 -2.44
CA GLU A 69 5.38 26.69 -0.99
C GLU A 69 5.86 25.30 -0.60
N ILE A 70 6.68 25.26 0.46
CA ILE A 70 7.10 24.03 1.12
C ILE A 70 6.33 23.94 2.44
N CYS A 71 5.52 22.89 2.59
CA CYS A 71 4.84 22.58 3.84
C CYS A 71 5.59 21.44 4.53
N LEU A 72 5.78 21.52 5.85
CA LEU A 72 6.45 20.49 6.64
C LEU A 72 5.62 20.08 7.85
N GLU A 73 5.58 18.78 8.13
CA GLU A 73 4.76 18.22 9.21
C GLU A 73 5.49 17.10 9.96
N SER A 74 5.49 17.16 11.29
CA SER A 74 6.02 16.11 12.17
C SER A 74 5.03 14.95 12.40
N GLY A 75 3.72 15.21 12.22
CA GLY A 75 2.66 14.27 12.61
C GLY A 75 2.56 14.02 14.12
N ASP A 76 3.20 14.86 14.96
CA ASP A 76 3.09 14.80 16.42
C ASP A 76 2.67 16.18 16.95
N PRO A 77 1.47 16.33 17.57
CA PRO A 77 0.99 17.59 18.11
C PRO A 77 1.87 18.20 19.21
N ALA A 78 2.74 17.41 19.84
CA ALA A 78 3.68 17.89 20.86
C ALA A 78 4.93 18.57 20.26
N VAL A 79 5.13 18.49 18.94
CA VAL A 79 6.27 19.09 18.25
C VAL A 79 5.90 20.48 17.73
N GLU A 80 6.48 21.50 18.34
CA GLU A 80 6.14 22.92 18.07
C GLU A 80 7.18 23.65 17.20
N SER A 81 8.33 23.03 16.92
CA SER A 81 9.41 23.66 16.15
C SER A 81 10.17 22.66 15.27
N PHE A 82 10.73 23.17 14.19
CA PHE A 82 11.56 22.43 13.24
C PHE A 82 12.95 23.05 13.20
N GLU A 83 13.98 22.20 13.21
CA GLU A 83 15.37 22.57 12.99
C GLU A 83 15.93 21.69 11.88
N GLY A 84 16.20 22.29 10.71
CA GLY A 84 16.69 21.59 9.53
C GLY A 84 16.73 22.51 8.31
N THR A 85 17.41 22.06 7.25
CA THR A 85 17.62 22.85 6.03
C THR A 85 17.45 22.04 4.74
N HIS A 86 17.18 20.74 4.83
CA HIS A 86 17.13 19.81 3.71
C HIS A 86 15.69 19.33 3.51
N LEU A 87 14.84 20.23 2.97
CA LEU A 87 13.42 19.95 2.77
C LEU A 87 13.08 19.47 1.35
N VAL A 88 13.82 19.93 0.35
CA VAL A 88 13.56 19.63 -1.06
C VAL A 88 14.88 19.39 -1.79
N PHE A 89 14.98 18.28 -2.50
CA PHE A 89 16.01 18.04 -3.49
C PHE A 89 15.56 18.59 -4.86
N VAL A 90 16.46 19.28 -5.55
CA VAL A 90 16.22 19.80 -6.91
C VAL A 90 17.27 19.25 -7.86
N GLY A 91 16.83 18.68 -8.98
CA GLY A 91 17.70 18.19 -10.05
C GLY A 91 17.18 18.64 -11.42
N ALA A 92 18.08 18.94 -12.36
CA ALA A 92 17.72 19.37 -13.71
C ALA A 92 18.47 18.56 -14.78
N GLY A 93 17.85 18.35 -15.94
CA GLY A 93 18.42 17.63 -17.07
C GLY A 93 17.59 17.76 -18.35
N SER A 94 18.11 17.26 -19.47
CA SER A 94 17.45 17.34 -20.78
C SER A 94 16.48 16.19 -21.06
N ASP A 95 16.59 15.06 -20.34
CA ASP A 95 15.67 13.92 -20.43
C ASP A 95 14.84 13.84 -19.13
N PRO A 96 13.49 13.86 -19.22
CA PRO A 96 12.63 13.91 -18.04
C PRO A 96 12.69 12.61 -17.22
N PHE A 97 12.90 11.46 -17.84
CA PHE A 97 12.95 10.18 -17.12
C PHE A 97 14.31 9.99 -16.46
N GLU A 98 15.39 10.37 -17.14
CA GLU A 98 16.74 10.30 -16.58
C GLU A 98 16.90 11.23 -15.38
N VAL A 99 16.39 12.47 -15.44
CA VAL A 99 16.46 13.40 -14.31
C VAL A 99 15.68 12.89 -13.11
N ILE A 100 14.52 12.24 -13.30
CA ILE A 100 13.74 11.63 -12.24
C ILE A 100 14.56 10.51 -11.57
N THR A 101 15.08 9.57 -12.35
CA THR A 101 15.89 8.46 -11.81
C THR A 101 17.14 8.94 -11.10
N ASN A 102 17.84 9.91 -11.66
CA ASN A 102 19.04 10.49 -11.04
C ASN A 102 18.70 11.23 -9.74
N ALA A 103 17.59 11.95 -9.70
CA ALA A 103 17.11 12.64 -8.50
C ALA A 103 16.77 11.65 -7.38
N VAL A 104 15.98 10.60 -7.66
CA VAL A 104 15.64 9.59 -6.64
C VAL A 104 16.89 8.85 -6.15
N LYS A 105 17.83 8.50 -7.03
CA LYS A 105 19.12 7.89 -6.64
C LYS A 105 20.02 8.84 -5.84
N ALA A 106 19.91 10.15 -6.03
CA ALA A 106 20.63 11.13 -5.21
C ALA A 106 20.01 11.24 -3.81
N VAL A 107 18.67 11.30 -3.73
CA VAL A 107 17.92 11.26 -2.47
C VAL A 107 18.16 9.95 -1.72
N GLU A 108 18.25 8.81 -2.40
CA GLU A 108 18.61 7.52 -1.82
C GLU A 108 19.99 7.57 -1.14
N ARG A 109 21.00 8.15 -1.81
CA ARG A 109 22.35 8.30 -1.27
C ARG A 109 22.39 9.25 -0.07
N HIS A 110 21.57 10.30 -0.08
CA HIS A 110 21.47 11.27 1.01
C HIS A 110 20.76 10.69 2.24
N LEU A 111 19.56 10.14 2.07
CA LEU A 111 18.72 9.66 3.17
C LEU A 111 19.15 8.31 3.71
N GLN A 112 19.64 7.40 2.86
CA GLN A 112 20.06 6.02 3.23
C GLN A 112 18.98 5.16 3.94
N THR A 113 17.72 5.60 3.90
CA THR A 113 16.58 4.95 4.58
C THR A 113 15.72 4.10 3.65
N PHE A 114 15.87 4.23 2.34
CA PHE A 114 15.20 3.40 1.33
C PHE A 114 16.21 2.91 0.28
N SER A 115 15.74 2.04 -0.60
CA SER A 115 16.50 1.60 -1.77
C SER A 115 15.74 1.94 -3.05
N HIS A 116 16.45 2.34 -4.10
CA HIS A 116 15.88 2.44 -5.44
C HIS A 116 15.39 1.07 -5.94
N ARG A 117 14.32 1.02 -6.75
CA ARG A 117 13.69 -0.22 -7.24
C ARG A 117 14.69 -1.23 -7.81
N GLU A 118 15.67 -0.76 -8.59
CA GLU A 118 16.69 -1.60 -9.23
C GLU A 118 17.54 -2.44 -8.25
N LYS A 119 17.61 -2.05 -6.97
CA LYS A 119 18.35 -2.80 -5.93
C LYS A 119 17.48 -3.82 -5.19
N LYS A 120 16.19 -3.87 -5.50
CA LYS A 120 15.21 -4.72 -4.80
C LYS A 120 15.01 -6.03 -5.56
N LYS A 121 14.81 -7.12 -4.82
CA LYS A 121 14.49 -8.42 -5.40
C LYS A 121 13.03 -8.41 -5.87
N MET A 122 12.83 -8.55 -7.18
CA MET A 122 11.49 -8.72 -7.75
C MET A 122 10.95 -10.13 -7.46
N PRO A 123 9.70 -10.27 -6.97
CA PRO A 123 9.08 -11.57 -6.79
C PRO A 123 8.70 -12.18 -8.14
N ASP A 124 8.93 -13.48 -8.33
CA ASP A 124 8.57 -14.25 -9.53
C ASP A 124 7.06 -14.29 -9.77
N MET A 125 6.25 -14.07 -8.73
CA MET A 125 4.80 -13.92 -8.83
C MET A 125 4.38 -12.91 -9.92
N LEU A 126 5.19 -11.86 -10.16
CA LEU A 126 4.95 -10.86 -11.21
C LEU A 126 4.94 -11.44 -12.64
N ASN A 127 5.55 -12.59 -12.88
CA ASN A 127 5.61 -13.21 -14.21
C ASN A 127 4.34 -13.97 -14.59
N TRP A 128 3.32 -13.93 -13.72
CA TRP A 128 2.17 -14.80 -13.83
C TRP A 128 0.86 -14.03 -13.85
N PHE A 129 -0.13 -14.66 -14.47
CA PHE A 129 -1.52 -14.29 -14.36
C PHE A 129 -2.08 -14.76 -13.01
N GLY A 130 -2.80 -13.88 -12.30
CA GLY A 130 -3.33 -14.16 -10.98
C GLY A 130 -4.79 -13.76 -10.79
N TRP A 131 -5.33 -14.17 -9.65
CA TRP A 131 -6.70 -13.85 -9.25
C TRP A 131 -6.72 -13.30 -7.84
N CYS A 132 -7.46 -12.22 -7.62
CA CYS A 132 -7.70 -11.64 -6.31
C CYS A 132 -9.19 -11.76 -5.97
N THR A 133 -9.50 -12.17 -4.75
CA THR A 133 -10.88 -12.49 -4.36
C THR A 133 -11.75 -11.27 -4.04
N TRP A 134 -11.18 -10.07 -3.97
CA TRP A 134 -11.86 -8.85 -3.49
C TRP A 134 -13.12 -8.51 -4.29
N ASP A 135 -13.03 -8.19 -5.58
CA ASP A 135 -14.24 -7.81 -6.33
C ASP A 135 -15.23 -8.97 -6.55
N ALA A 136 -14.79 -10.21 -6.35
CA ALA A 136 -15.64 -11.40 -6.48
C ALA A 136 -16.53 -11.61 -5.23
N PHE A 137 -16.02 -11.28 -4.04
CA PHE A 137 -16.69 -11.62 -2.77
C PHE A 137 -16.68 -10.53 -1.72
N TYR A 138 -15.88 -9.48 -1.87
CA TYR A 138 -15.48 -8.55 -0.82
C TYR A 138 -15.15 -9.32 0.47
N THR A 139 -15.71 -8.91 1.60
CA THR A 139 -15.51 -9.58 2.89
C THR A 139 -16.20 -10.94 3.02
N ASP A 140 -17.03 -11.34 2.06
CA ASP A 140 -17.80 -12.60 2.10
C ASP A 140 -17.03 -13.81 1.55
N VAL A 141 -15.74 -13.65 1.20
CA VAL A 141 -14.89 -14.73 0.70
C VAL A 141 -14.89 -15.96 1.64
N THR A 142 -15.00 -17.15 1.06
CA THR A 142 -14.98 -18.46 1.76
C THR A 142 -13.99 -19.42 1.10
N ALA A 143 -13.57 -20.47 1.80
CA ALA A 143 -12.75 -21.53 1.22
C ALA A 143 -13.45 -22.19 0.00
N GLU A 144 -14.76 -22.41 0.08
CA GLU A 144 -15.60 -22.90 -1.03
C GLU A 144 -15.60 -21.95 -2.22
N GLY A 145 -15.84 -20.66 -1.99
CA GLY A 145 -15.85 -19.65 -3.05
C GLY A 145 -14.51 -19.56 -3.79
N VAL A 146 -13.39 -19.68 -3.07
CA VAL A 146 -12.05 -19.75 -3.70
C VAL A 146 -11.91 -20.99 -4.60
N LYS A 147 -12.34 -22.17 -4.13
CA LYS A 147 -12.31 -23.40 -4.94
C LYS A 147 -13.17 -23.28 -6.20
N GLU A 148 -14.37 -22.75 -6.07
CA GLU A 148 -15.31 -22.58 -7.17
C GLU A 148 -14.80 -21.56 -8.20
N GLY A 149 -14.22 -20.45 -7.76
CA GLY A 149 -13.61 -19.45 -8.64
C GLY A 149 -12.45 -20.03 -9.46
N LEU A 150 -11.52 -20.74 -8.82
CA LEU A 150 -10.41 -21.41 -9.52
C LEU A 150 -10.90 -22.43 -10.56
N GLN A 151 -11.93 -23.23 -10.22
CA GLN A 151 -12.54 -24.16 -11.17
C GLN A 151 -13.25 -23.43 -12.33
N SER A 152 -13.85 -22.27 -12.09
CA SER A 152 -14.48 -21.45 -13.12
C SER A 152 -13.45 -20.96 -14.15
N PHE A 153 -12.30 -20.47 -13.67
CA PHE A 153 -11.18 -20.07 -14.51
C PHE A 153 -10.67 -21.20 -15.41
N GLU A 154 -10.49 -22.40 -14.85
CA GLU A 154 -10.08 -23.58 -15.62
C GLU A 154 -11.11 -23.97 -16.68
N LYS A 155 -12.41 -23.95 -16.35
CA LYS A 155 -13.50 -24.17 -17.32
C LYS A 155 -13.51 -23.12 -18.43
N GLY A 156 -13.15 -21.87 -18.11
CA GLY A 156 -12.99 -20.77 -19.05
C GLY A 156 -11.71 -20.83 -19.89
N GLY A 157 -10.83 -21.83 -19.67
CA GLY A 157 -9.60 -22.03 -20.43
C GLY A 157 -8.42 -21.15 -20.02
N THR A 158 -8.51 -20.42 -18.90
CA THR A 158 -7.43 -19.57 -18.38
C THR A 158 -7.18 -19.88 -16.91
N ALA A 159 -6.10 -20.60 -16.59
CA ALA A 159 -5.79 -20.98 -15.21
C ALA A 159 -4.85 -19.96 -14.53
N PRO A 160 -5.28 -19.28 -13.43
CA PRO A 160 -4.38 -18.46 -12.62
C PRO A 160 -3.25 -19.29 -12.02
N LYS A 161 -2.05 -18.71 -12.00
CA LYS A 161 -0.89 -19.32 -11.34
C LYS A 161 -0.63 -18.75 -9.97
N PHE A 162 -1.39 -17.74 -9.56
CA PHE A 162 -1.48 -17.37 -8.15
C PHE A 162 -2.87 -16.85 -7.78
N VAL A 163 -3.17 -16.92 -6.49
CA VAL A 163 -4.37 -16.34 -5.91
C VAL A 163 -4.03 -15.47 -4.71
N ILE A 164 -4.69 -14.33 -4.57
CA ILE A 164 -4.70 -13.49 -3.37
C ILE A 164 -6.05 -13.72 -2.68
N ILE A 165 -6.02 -14.33 -1.50
CA ILE A 165 -7.18 -14.38 -0.60
C ILE A 165 -7.23 -13.02 0.10
N ASP A 166 -8.05 -12.13 -0.43
CA ASP A 166 -8.22 -10.76 0.04
C ASP A 166 -9.06 -10.70 1.33
N ASP A 167 -9.37 -9.49 1.81
CA ASP A 167 -10.05 -9.26 3.09
C ASP A 167 -11.34 -10.11 3.25
N GLY A 168 -11.55 -10.61 4.47
CA GLY A 168 -12.65 -11.49 4.85
C GLY A 168 -12.20 -12.82 5.47
N TRP A 169 -10.93 -13.19 5.41
CA TRP A 169 -10.41 -14.45 5.97
C TRP A 169 -9.98 -14.35 7.44
N GLN A 170 -9.67 -13.15 7.93
CA GLN A 170 -9.10 -12.92 9.27
C GLN A 170 -10.14 -13.06 10.41
N SER A 171 -9.68 -13.40 11.60
CA SER A 171 -10.48 -13.42 12.83
C SER A 171 -10.67 -12.00 13.39
N VAL A 172 -11.75 -11.35 12.97
CA VAL A 172 -12.02 -9.95 13.32
C VAL A 172 -13.41 -9.73 13.91
N SER A 173 -13.53 -8.74 14.78
CA SER A 173 -14.84 -8.28 15.27
C SER A 173 -14.77 -6.82 15.72
N MET A 174 -15.90 -6.15 15.66
CA MET A 174 -16.08 -4.81 16.20
C MET A 174 -16.24 -4.89 17.72
N ASP A 175 -15.73 -3.89 18.43
CA ASP A 175 -15.93 -3.80 19.88
C ASP A 175 -17.38 -3.39 20.19
N PRO A 176 -17.94 -3.73 21.37
CA PRO A 176 -19.35 -3.47 21.69
C PRO A 176 -19.76 -1.99 21.63
N ALA A 177 -18.84 -1.08 21.89
CA ALA A 177 -19.06 0.37 21.83
C ALA A 177 -18.76 0.97 20.44
N GLY A 178 -18.33 0.15 19.47
CA GLY A 178 -17.98 0.61 18.13
C GLY A 178 -19.20 0.92 17.29
N SER A 179 -18.99 1.77 16.29
CA SER A 179 -19.98 2.14 15.28
C SER A 179 -19.56 1.54 13.94
N ALA A 180 -20.42 0.67 13.41
CA ALA A 180 -20.14 -0.06 12.18
C ALA A 180 -20.18 0.89 10.98
N PHE A 181 -19.22 0.71 10.07
CA PHE A 181 -19.35 1.19 8.71
C PHE A 181 -20.11 0.14 7.89
N VAL A 182 -21.17 0.54 7.20
CA VAL A 182 -22.05 -0.36 6.43
C VAL A 182 -22.13 0.12 5.00
N SER A 183 -21.61 -0.69 4.08
CA SER A 183 -21.69 -0.49 2.63
C SER A 183 -21.58 -1.85 1.94
N ASP A 184 -22.26 -2.02 0.80
CA ASP A 184 -22.38 -3.31 0.10
C ASP A 184 -21.05 -3.83 -0.47
N ASN A 185 -20.05 -2.95 -0.61
CA ASN A 185 -18.77 -3.26 -1.27
C ASN A 185 -17.57 -2.79 -0.42
N ALA A 186 -17.71 -2.81 0.91
CA ALA A 186 -16.65 -2.37 1.81
C ALA A 186 -16.56 -3.22 3.07
N ALA A 187 -15.37 -3.26 3.66
CA ALA A 187 -15.19 -3.82 4.99
C ALA A 187 -15.81 -2.90 6.06
N ASN A 188 -16.18 -3.47 7.20
CA ASN A 188 -16.44 -2.68 8.39
C ASN A 188 -15.11 -2.22 9.00
N PHE A 189 -14.75 -0.96 8.78
CA PHE A 189 -13.47 -0.39 9.21
C PHE A 189 -13.28 -0.33 10.73
N ALA A 190 -14.36 -0.51 11.51
CA ALA A 190 -14.32 -0.57 12.98
C ALA A 190 -13.91 -1.94 13.55
N ASN A 191 -13.83 -2.98 12.70
CA ASN A 191 -13.43 -4.31 13.13
C ASN A 191 -11.94 -4.34 13.54
N ARG A 192 -11.62 -5.14 14.55
CA ARG A 192 -10.25 -5.36 15.05
C ARG A 192 -9.86 -6.82 14.97
N LEU A 193 -8.59 -7.07 14.69
CA LEU A 193 -8.00 -8.41 14.75
C LEU A 193 -7.97 -8.88 16.20
N TYR A 194 -8.61 -10.02 16.49
CA TYR A 194 -8.56 -10.64 17.82
C TYR A 194 -7.83 -11.98 17.84
N ASP A 195 -7.38 -12.47 16.69
CA ASP A 195 -6.53 -13.65 16.56
C ASP A 195 -5.77 -13.58 15.23
N ILE A 196 -4.50 -13.99 15.22
CA ILE A 196 -3.67 -14.02 13.99
C ILE A 196 -4.07 -15.14 13.03
N LYS A 197 -4.80 -16.16 13.53
CA LYS A 197 -5.30 -17.27 12.72
C LYS A 197 -6.58 -16.88 11.99
N GLU A 198 -6.89 -17.60 10.92
CA GLU A 198 -8.09 -17.45 10.14
C GLU A 198 -9.38 -17.64 10.95
N ASN A 199 -10.45 -17.07 10.42
CA ASN A 199 -11.80 -17.27 10.92
C ASN A 199 -12.41 -18.59 10.43
N HIS A 200 -13.61 -18.89 10.95
CA HIS A 200 -14.36 -20.10 10.63
C HIS A 200 -14.62 -20.36 9.14
N LYS A 201 -14.59 -19.36 8.25
CA LYS A 201 -14.82 -19.56 6.80
C LYS A 201 -13.69 -20.29 6.09
N PHE A 202 -12.52 -20.39 6.74
CA PHE A 202 -11.31 -21.02 6.20
C PHE A 202 -10.86 -22.22 7.06
N GLN A 203 -11.72 -22.69 7.97
CA GLN A 203 -11.53 -23.91 8.73
C GLN A 203 -12.36 -25.04 8.12
N LYS A 204 -11.78 -26.23 7.99
CA LYS A 204 -12.39 -27.40 7.35
C LYS A 204 -13.79 -27.74 7.86
N ASN A 205 -13.98 -27.65 9.18
CA ASN A 205 -15.26 -27.87 9.87
C ASN A 205 -15.75 -26.58 10.56
N GLY A 206 -15.34 -25.42 10.04
CA GLY A 206 -15.51 -24.14 10.70
C GLY A 206 -16.96 -23.79 10.96
N ARG A 207 -17.22 -23.30 12.18
CA ARG A 207 -18.54 -22.81 12.60
C ARG A 207 -18.35 -21.50 13.33
N LYS A 208 -19.23 -20.53 13.06
CA LYS A 208 -19.17 -19.22 13.72
C LYS A 208 -19.19 -19.41 15.24
N GLY A 209 -18.23 -18.81 15.94
CA GLY A 209 -18.08 -18.92 17.39
C GLY A 209 -17.32 -20.15 17.90
N HIS A 210 -16.86 -21.04 17.02
CA HIS A 210 -16.02 -22.18 17.36
C HIS A 210 -14.70 -22.10 16.60
N ARG A 211 -13.59 -22.43 17.26
CA ARG A 211 -12.26 -22.51 16.65
C ARG A 211 -11.83 -23.97 16.56
N GLU A 212 -11.36 -24.35 15.38
CA GLU A 212 -10.58 -25.57 15.19
C GLU A 212 -9.12 -25.31 15.60
N GLU A 213 -8.60 -26.09 16.54
CA GLU A 213 -7.26 -25.88 17.09
C GLU A 213 -6.16 -26.54 16.27
N ASP A 214 -6.48 -27.62 15.55
CA ASP A 214 -5.54 -28.29 14.66
C ASP A 214 -5.24 -27.41 13.43
N PRO A 215 -4.00 -26.87 13.28
CA PRO A 215 -3.66 -26.03 12.14
C PRO A 215 -3.82 -26.74 10.78
N ALA A 216 -3.75 -28.09 10.76
CA ALA A 216 -3.97 -28.87 9.54
C ALA A 216 -5.42 -28.79 9.03
N ASN A 217 -6.36 -28.41 9.90
CA ASN A 217 -7.77 -28.17 9.56
C ASN A 217 -8.09 -26.67 9.41
N GLY A 218 -7.10 -25.79 9.58
CA GLY A 218 -7.22 -24.34 9.37
C GLY A 218 -6.90 -23.93 7.94
N LEU A 219 -6.28 -22.76 7.77
CA LEU A 219 -5.88 -22.21 6.47
C LEU A 219 -4.99 -23.16 5.66
N ALA A 220 -4.16 -23.97 6.34
CA ALA A 220 -3.29 -24.95 5.69
C ALA A 220 -4.06 -25.99 4.86
N HIS A 221 -5.29 -26.32 5.29
CA HIS A 221 -6.13 -27.30 4.59
C HIS A 221 -6.46 -26.82 3.18
N ILE A 222 -7.03 -25.61 3.07
CA ILE A 222 -7.47 -25.05 1.79
C ILE A 222 -6.28 -24.72 0.89
N VAL A 223 -5.19 -24.16 1.45
CA VAL A 223 -3.98 -23.87 0.67
C VAL A 223 -3.38 -25.14 0.06
N SER A 224 -3.29 -26.21 0.85
CA SER A 224 -2.80 -27.52 0.35
C SER A 224 -3.75 -28.11 -0.69
N GLU A 225 -5.06 -27.98 -0.50
CA GLU A 225 -6.06 -28.48 -1.44
C GLU A 225 -6.00 -27.76 -2.79
N ILE A 226 -5.98 -26.43 -2.80
CA ILE A 226 -5.96 -25.66 -4.05
C ILE A 226 -4.63 -25.81 -4.79
N LYS A 227 -3.49 -25.85 -4.09
CA LYS A 227 -2.19 -26.11 -4.71
C LYS A 227 -2.07 -27.54 -5.26
N GLY A 228 -2.76 -28.50 -4.65
CA GLY A 228 -2.77 -29.89 -5.11
C GLY A 228 -3.70 -30.16 -6.30
N LYS A 229 -4.77 -29.37 -6.44
CA LYS A 229 -5.79 -29.54 -7.50
C LYS A 229 -5.56 -28.64 -8.72
N HIS A 230 -4.99 -27.47 -8.52
CA HIS A 230 -4.81 -26.44 -9.56
C HIS A 230 -3.33 -26.21 -9.82
N GLU A 231 -2.99 -25.67 -10.99
CA GLU A 231 -1.61 -25.32 -11.36
C GLU A 231 -1.10 -24.02 -10.67
N LEU A 232 -1.51 -23.79 -9.42
CA LEU A 232 -1.11 -22.64 -8.63
C LEU A 232 0.36 -22.76 -8.20
N LYS A 233 1.12 -21.70 -8.45
CA LYS A 233 2.49 -21.50 -7.97
C LYS A 233 2.51 -20.78 -6.64
N TYR A 234 1.64 -19.78 -6.47
CA TYR A 234 1.65 -18.92 -5.29
C TYR A 234 0.25 -18.74 -4.69
N VAL A 235 0.19 -18.68 -3.36
CA VAL A 235 -1.00 -18.25 -2.61
C VAL A 235 -0.57 -17.10 -1.72
N TYR A 236 -1.21 -15.95 -1.88
CA TYR A 236 -1.00 -14.76 -1.06
C TYR A 236 -2.26 -14.52 -0.22
N VAL A 237 -2.11 -13.83 0.91
CA VAL A 237 -3.25 -13.39 1.73
C VAL A 237 -3.14 -11.91 2.06
N TRP A 238 -4.28 -11.27 2.26
CA TRP A 238 -4.34 -9.85 2.62
C TRP A 238 -4.26 -9.62 4.14
N HIS A 239 -3.63 -8.53 4.58
CA HIS A 239 -3.85 -7.95 5.90
C HIS A 239 -3.55 -6.43 5.88
N ALA A 240 -4.11 -5.66 6.82
CA ALA A 240 -3.71 -4.27 7.00
C ALA A 240 -2.34 -4.15 7.71
N ILE A 241 -1.62 -3.04 7.53
CA ILE A 241 -0.34 -2.81 8.23
C ILE A 241 -0.50 -2.89 9.76
N THR A 242 -1.65 -2.50 10.30
CA THR A 242 -1.98 -2.57 11.73
C THR A 242 -2.68 -3.87 12.13
N GLY A 243 -2.59 -4.92 11.31
CA GLY A 243 -3.23 -6.22 11.52
C GLY A 243 -4.61 -6.33 10.88
N TYR A 244 -5.47 -5.34 11.10
CA TYR A 244 -6.74 -5.16 10.38
C TYR A 244 -7.09 -3.66 10.34
N TRP A 245 -8.20 -3.27 9.71
CA TRP A 245 -8.65 -1.88 9.57
C TRP A 245 -8.67 -1.10 10.90
N GLY A 246 -9.33 -1.62 11.94
CA GLY A 246 -9.35 -1.04 13.28
C GLY A 246 -8.15 -1.41 14.16
N GLY A 247 -7.14 -2.08 13.60
CA GLY A 247 -5.94 -2.52 14.31
C GLY A 247 -6.06 -3.87 15.02
N VAL A 248 -5.13 -4.14 15.93
CA VAL A 248 -5.13 -5.32 16.82
C VAL A 248 -5.91 -4.99 18.10
N ARG A 249 -6.88 -5.81 18.48
CA ARG A 249 -7.69 -5.59 19.68
C ARG A 249 -6.82 -5.54 20.95
N PRO A 250 -6.85 -4.44 21.72
CA PRO A 250 -6.18 -4.37 23.01
C PRO A 250 -6.70 -5.44 23.98
N GLY A 251 -5.79 -6.17 24.62
CA GLY A 251 -6.13 -7.19 25.63
C GLY A 251 -6.84 -8.43 25.08
N ALA A 252 -6.77 -8.71 23.78
CA ALA A 252 -7.25 -9.96 23.23
C ALA A 252 -6.43 -11.16 23.74
N ASP A 253 -7.14 -12.22 24.13
CA ASP A 253 -6.54 -13.45 24.67
C ASP A 253 -5.50 -14.03 23.70
N GLY A 254 -4.29 -14.28 24.20
CA GLY A 254 -3.17 -14.81 23.40
C GLY A 254 -2.48 -13.79 22.50
N MET A 255 -2.85 -12.51 22.58
CA MET A 255 -2.26 -11.39 21.85
C MET A 255 -1.74 -10.28 22.78
N GLU A 256 -1.78 -10.48 24.10
CA GLU A 256 -1.43 -9.47 25.11
C GLU A 256 0.06 -9.07 25.04
N HIS A 257 0.93 -9.99 24.62
CA HIS A 257 2.36 -9.75 24.46
C HIS A 257 2.71 -8.75 23.36
N TYR A 258 1.78 -8.47 22.43
CA TYR A 258 1.91 -7.40 21.45
C TYR A 258 1.64 -6.01 22.03
N GLN A 259 1.07 -5.94 23.24
CA GLN A 259 0.83 -4.69 23.98
C GLN A 259 0.07 -3.64 23.15
N SER A 260 -0.90 -4.08 22.34
CA SER A 260 -1.73 -3.18 21.55
C SER A 260 -2.49 -2.20 22.43
N LYS A 261 -2.49 -0.92 22.04
CA LYS A 261 -3.16 0.18 22.75
C LYS A 261 -4.08 0.94 21.80
N MET A 262 -5.19 1.41 22.33
CA MET A 262 -6.08 2.27 21.55
C MET A 262 -5.42 3.62 21.29
N GLN A 263 -5.44 4.03 20.03
CA GLN A 263 -4.96 5.32 19.54
C GLN A 263 -6.04 5.95 18.65
N TYR A 264 -6.05 7.28 18.54
CA TYR A 264 -7.03 8.00 17.73
C TYR A 264 -6.28 8.75 16.63
N PRO A 265 -6.27 8.21 15.39
CA PRO A 265 -5.56 8.83 14.28
C PRO A 265 -6.00 10.27 14.03
N VAL A 266 -5.04 11.16 13.79
CA VAL A 266 -5.28 12.56 13.44
C VAL A 266 -4.67 12.84 12.06
N SER A 267 -5.54 13.12 11.08
CA SER A 267 -5.10 13.46 9.72
C SER A 267 -4.50 14.86 9.69
N SER A 268 -3.50 15.09 8.82
CA SER A 268 -2.91 16.42 8.69
C SER A 268 -3.83 17.41 7.97
N PRO A 269 -3.69 18.72 8.24
CA PRO A 269 -4.43 19.76 7.53
C PRO A 269 -4.25 19.69 6.01
N GLY A 270 -3.06 19.33 5.52
CA GLY A 270 -2.79 19.14 4.09
C GLY A 270 -3.67 18.04 3.46
N VAL A 271 -3.73 16.86 4.09
CA VAL A 271 -4.57 15.76 3.62
C VAL A 271 -6.06 16.08 3.75
N GLN A 272 -6.48 16.76 4.82
CA GLN A 272 -7.89 17.17 5.03
C GLN A 272 -8.42 18.18 4.00
N LYS A 273 -7.54 18.91 3.31
CA LYS A 273 -7.93 19.82 2.20
C LYS A 273 -8.29 19.07 0.91
N ASN A 274 -7.98 17.78 0.84
CA ASN A 274 -8.28 16.94 -0.31
C ASN A 274 -9.57 16.12 -0.08
N GLU A 275 -9.82 15.08 -0.89
CA GLU A 275 -11.06 14.30 -0.82
C GLU A 275 -11.21 13.63 0.57
N PRO A 276 -12.38 13.80 1.23
CA PRO A 276 -12.68 13.12 2.48
C PRO A 276 -12.59 11.60 2.34
N CYS A 277 -12.08 10.94 3.37
CA CYS A 277 -11.95 9.48 3.38
C CYS A 277 -12.83 8.88 4.46
N GLU A 278 -13.95 8.27 4.07
CA GLU A 278 -14.89 7.63 5.00
C GLU A 278 -14.25 6.50 5.80
N ALA A 279 -13.35 5.72 5.17
CA ALA A 279 -12.59 4.69 5.85
C ALA A 279 -11.72 5.28 6.97
N PHE A 280 -11.01 6.37 6.69
CA PHE A 280 -10.22 7.06 7.71
C PHE A 280 -11.12 7.60 8.83
N ASN A 281 -12.22 8.26 8.50
CA ASN A 281 -13.15 8.83 9.50
C ASN A 281 -13.70 7.73 10.41
N SER A 282 -14.11 6.59 9.84
CA SER A 282 -14.61 5.45 10.61
C SER A 282 -13.55 4.90 11.57
N ILE A 283 -12.28 4.79 11.13
CA ILE A 283 -11.16 4.37 11.99
C ILE A 283 -10.90 5.42 13.07
N ALA A 284 -10.89 6.70 12.73
CA ALA A 284 -10.64 7.79 13.67
C ALA A 284 -11.72 7.85 14.77
N ASP A 285 -12.99 7.72 14.40
CA ASP A 285 -14.12 7.75 15.34
C ASP A 285 -14.13 6.54 16.29
N ASN A 286 -13.78 5.36 15.78
CA ASN A 286 -13.74 4.13 16.57
C ASN A 286 -12.44 3.96 17.36
N GLY A 287 -11.37 4.66 16.96
CA GLY A 287 -10.00 4.42 17.37
C GLY A 287 -9.34 3.25 16.63
N LEU A 288 -8.03 3.15 16.74
CA LEU A 288 -7.20 2.09 16.15
C LEU A 288 -6.38 1.41 17.25
N GLY A 289 -6.42 0.08 17.28
CA GLY A 289 -5.57 -0.74 18.16
C GLY A 289 -4.15 -0.84 17.60
N LEU A 290 -3.26 0.03 18.05
CA LEU A 290 -1.87 0.09 17.59
C LEU A 290 -1.01 -0.85 18.44
N VAL A 291 -0.46 -1.90 17.81
CA VAL A 291 0.58 -2.74 18.40
C VAL A 291 1.73 -1.88 18.91
N ASP A 292 2.32 -2.20 20.06
CA ASP A 292 3.44 -1.42 20.56
C ASP A 292 4.57 -1.42 19.51
N PRO A 293 5.10 -0.25 19.10
CA PRO A 293 6.12 -0.20 18.06
C PRO A 293 7.38 -1.02 18.38
N ASP A 294 7.70 -1.30 19.65
CA ASP A 294 8.81 -2.20 20.04
C ASP A 294 8.46 -3.70 19.89
N LYS A 295 7.18 -4.04 19.72
CA LYS A 295 6.66 -5.41 19.57
C LYS A 295 6.19 -5.75 18.16
N VAL A 296 6.10 -4.75 17.27
CA VAL A 296 5.54 -4.92 15.93
C VAL A 296 6.28 -5.96 15.07
N PHE A 297 7.60 -6.10 15.22
CA PHE A 297 8.33 -7.19 14.55
C PHE A 297 7.88 -8.56 15.04
N SER A 298 7.68 -8.77 16.35
CA SER A 298 7.17 -10.04 16.88
C SER A 298 5.78 -10.33 16.33
N PHE A 299 4.90 -9.33 16.31
CA PHE A 299 3.56 -9.44 15.71
C PHE A 299 3.61 -9.91 14.26
N TYR A 300 4.34 -9.19 13.39
CA TYR A 300 4.45 -9.60 11.98
C TYR A 300 5.15 -10.95 11.83
N ASN A 301 6.17 -11.23 12.64
CA ASN A 301 6.90 -12.48 12.51
C ASN A 301 6.04 -13.68 12.92
N GLU A 302 5.25 -13.57 13.98
CA GLU A 302 4.31 -14.63 14.40
C GLU A 302 3.21 -14.83 13.37
N LEU A 303 2.58 -13.75 12.89
CA LEU A 303 1.58 -13.80 11.81
C LEU A 303 2.15 -14.44 10.54
N HIS A 304 3.29 -13.96 10.03
CA HIS A 304 3.85 -14.48 8.78
C HIS A 304 4.46 -15.88 8.95
N SER A 305 4.97 -16.24 10.13
CA SER A 305 5.41 -17.62 10.41
C SER A 305 4.22 -18.58 10.34
N TYR A 306 3.08 -18.18 10.91
CA TYR A 306 1.84 -18.95 10.81
C TYR A 306 1.41 -19.14 9.36
N LEU A 307 1.31 -18.03 8.60
CA LEU A 307 0.93 -18.06 7.18
C LEU A 307 1.88 -18.93 6.34
N ALA A 308 3.19 -18.76 6.50
CA ALA A 308 4.18 -19.58 5.81
C ALA A 308 4.06 -21.07 6.18
N SER A 309 3.77 -21.39 7.45
CA SER A 309 3.52 -22.78 7.88
C SER A 309 2.25 -23.38 7.27
N ALA A 310 1.26 -22.55 6.94
CA ALA A 310 0.06 -22.94 6.21
C ALA A 310 0.28 -23.05 4.69
N GLY A 311 1.51 -22.78 4.20
CA GLY A 311 1.87 -22.86 2.79
C GLY A 311 1.58 -21.59 1.99
N VAL A 312 1.28 -20.46 2.64
CA VAL A 312 1.17 -19.14 2.00
C VAL A 312 2.57 -18.66 1.59
N ASP A 313 2.68 -18.08 0.39
CA ASP A 313 3.95 -17.67 -0.22
C ASP A 313 4.23 -16.17 -0.14
N GLY A 314 3.24 -15.37 0.24
CA GLY A 314 3.38 -13.93 0.40
C GLY A 314 2.11 -13.25 0.91
N VAL A 315 2.16 -11.92 1.02
CA VAL A 315 1.06 -11.11 1.55
C VAL A 315 0.77 -9.88 0.70
N LYS A 316 -0.48 -9.43 0.69
CA LYS A 316 -0.85 -8.07 0.26
C LYS A 316 -1.09 -7.24 1.52
N VAL A 317 -0.35 -6.15 1.69
CA VAL A 317 -0.40 -5.33 2.91
C VAL A 317 -0.99 -3.97 2.62
N ASP A 318 -2.21 -3.75 3.11
CA ASP A 318 -3.01 -2.55 2.88
C ASP A 318 -2.93 -1.56 4.05
N VAL A 319 -3.61 -0.42 3.88
CA VAL A 319 -3.79 0.64 4.89
C VAL A 319 -2.47 1.22 5.41
N GLN A 320 -1.39 1.13 4.63
CA GLN A 320 -0.04 1.44 5.13
C GLN A 320 0.14 2.91 5.55
N ASN A 321 -0.55 3.83 4.87
CA ASN A 321 -0.43 5.25 5.17
C ASN A 321 -1.07 5.66 6.50
N ILE A 322 -1.88 4.82 7.17
CA ILE A 322 -2.52 5.21 8.45
C ILE A 322 -1.52 5.60 9.53
N LEU A 323 -0.31 5.05 9.45
CA LEU A 323 0.79 5.36 10.37
C LEU A 323 1.15 6.86 10.37
N GLU A 324 0.90 7.58 9.28
CA GLU A 324 1.19 9.02 9.21
C GLU A 324 0.29 9.87 10.12
N ALA A 325 -0.85 9.32 10.55
CA ALA A 325 -1.83 9.94 11.43
C ALA A 325 -1.69 9.48 12.89
N LEU A 326 -0.71 8.62 13.18
CA LEU A 326 -0.50 8.00 14.49
C LEU A 326 0.84 8.40 15.12
N GLY A 327 1.50 9.44 14.61
CA GLY A 327 2.85 9.84 15.04
C GLY A 327 2.95 10.36 16.49
N GLY A 328 1.85 10.84 17.05
CA GLY A 328 1.77 11.41 18.40
C GLY A 328 2.27 10.45 19.48
N GLY A 329 3.27 10.86 20.26
CA GLY A 329 3.85 10.02 21.31
C GLY A 329 4.77 8.90 20.81
N HIS A 330 5.02 8.84 19.50
CA HIS A 330 5.90 7.86 18.85
C HIS A 330 7.07 8.50 18.09
N GLY A 331 7.35 9.78 18.38
CA GLY A 331 8.45 10.54 17.77
C GLY A 331 8.11 11.11 16.39
N GLY A 332 6.82 11.18 16.04
CA GLY A 332 6.34 11.69 14.76
C GLY A 332 6.13 10.61 13.69
N ARG A 333 5.44 11.00 12.62
CA ARG A 333 4.99 10.11 11.54
C ARG A 333 6.12 9.37 10.86
N VAL A 334 7.25 10.05 10.66
CA VAL A 334 8.40 9.49 9.94
C VAL A 334 9.02 8.35 10.74
N LEU A 335 9.22 8.53 12.05
CA LEU A 335 9.84 7.50 12.90
C LEU A 335 8.92 6.29 13.08
N LEU A 336 7.63 6.52 13.31
CA LEU A 336 6.65 5.43 13.42
C LEU A 336 6.55 4.62 12.13
N SER A 337 6.34 5.30 10.98
CA SER A 337 6.22 4.64 9.68
C SER A 337 7.49 3.83 9.36
N ARG A 338 8.67 4.40 9.58
CA ARG A 338 9.94 3.70 9.36
C ARG A 338 10.09 2.47 10.22
N LYS A 339 9.70 2.52 11.49
CA LYS A 339 9.79 1.38 12.42
C LYS A 339 8.89 0.22 11.98
N TYR A 340 7.66 0.53 11.58
CA TYR A 340 6.73 -0.46 11.04
C TYR A 340 7.22 -1.05 9.72
N GLN A 341 7.71 -0.23 8.78
CA GLN A 341 8.26 -0.71 7.51
C GLN A 341 9.47 -1.64 7.72
N GLN A 342 10.39 -1.28 8.62
CA GLN A 342 11.55 -2.12 8.94
C GLN A 342 11.13 -3.48 9.54
N ALA A 343 10.16 -3.48 10.44
CA ALA A 343 9.63 -4.70 11.02
C ALA A 343 8.90 -5.57 9.99
N LEU A 344 8.13 -4.95 9.10
CA LEU A 344 7.44 -5.62 8.01
C LEU A 344 8.45 -6.28 7.07
N GLU A 345 9.42 -5.53 6.55
CA GLU A 345 10.47 -6.03 5.66
C GLU A 345 11.33 -7.14 6.29
N ALA A 346 11.60 -7.04 7.60
CA ALA A 346 12.31 -8.09 8.34
C ALA A 346 11.48 -9.37 8.45
N SER A 347 10.17 -9.26 8.70
CA SER A 347 9.28 -10.42 8.76
C SER A 347 9.09 -11.08 7.39
N ILE A 348 8.92 -10.28 6.32
CA ILE A 348 8.82 -10.80 4.94
C ILE A 348 10.07 -11.59 4.58
N ALA A 349 11.25 -11.01 4.80
CA ALA A 349 12.52 -11.66 4.47
C ALA A 349 12.76 -12.96 5.28
N ARG A 350 12.20 -13.07 6.48
CA ARG A 350 12.32 -14.25 7.33
C ARG A 350 11.37 -15.38 6.91
N ASN A 351 10.16 -15.05 6.48
CA ASN A 351 9.09 -16.03 6.31
C ASN A 351 8.79 -16.38 4.86
N PHE A 352 9.06 -15.47 3.91
CA PHE A 352 8.76 -15.67 2.49
C PHE A 352 10.03 -15.63 1.64
N ARG A 353 10.24 -16.67 0.82
CA ARG A 353 11.51 -16.88 0.09
C ARG A 353 11.77 -15.85 -1.01
N ASP A 354 10.71 -15.26 -1.55
CA ASP A 354 10.77 -14.52 -2.80
C ASP A 354 10.38 -13.05 -2.70
N ASN A 355 10.57 -12.43 -1.54
CA ASN A 355 10.09 -11.07 -1.29
C ASN A 355 8.58 -10.95 -1.57
N GLY A 356 7.82 -11.93 -1.09
CA GLY A 356 6.40 -12.09 -1.39
C GLY A 356 5.56 -11.06 -0.66
N ILE A 357 5.53 -9.84 -1.17
CA ILE A 357 4.74 -8.74 -0.64
C ILE A 357 4.25 -7.83 -1.76
N ILE A 358 2.98 -7.43 -1.70
CA ILE A 358 2.40 -6.32 -2.45
C ILE A 358 2.05 -5.21 -1.46
N CYS A 359 2.67 -4.04 -1.60
CA CYS A 359 2.38 -2.88 -0.76
C CYS A 359 1.21 -2.08 -1.34
N CYS A 360 0.25 -1.69 -0.50
CA CYS A 360 -1.00 -1.10 -0.96
C CYS A 360 -1.44 0.00 0.02
N MET A 361 -2.12 1.03 -0.49
CA MET A 361 -2.44 2.26 0.27
C MET A 361 -1.18 2.88 0.93
N SER A 362 -0.05 2.82 0.22
CA SER A 362 1.30 3.11 0.74
C SER A 362 1.98 4.31 0.05
N HIS A 363 1.18 5.19 -0.55
CA HIS A 363 1.68 6.25 -1.45
C HIS A 363 2.32 7.45 -0.73
N ASN A 364 2.38 7.50 0.60
CA ASN A 364 3.03 8.63 1.27
C ASN A 364 4.55 8.50 1.22
N THR A 365 5.24 9.63 1.24
CA THR A 365 6.70 9.68 1.20
C THR A 365 7.34 9.19 2.49
N ASP A 366 6.61 9.16 3.62
CA ASP A 366 7.04 8.48 4.84
C ASP A 366 7.39 7.01 4.59
N ASN A 367 6.50 6.30 3.87
CA ASN A 367 6.66 4.90 3.50
C ASN A 367 7.67 4.73 2.36
N LEU A 368 7.55 5.51 1.28
CA LEU A 368 8.44 5.39 0.11
C LEU A 368 9.91 5.60 0.46
N TYR A 369 10.22 6.64 1.25
CA TYR A 369 11.57 6.91 1.73
C TYR A 369 12.00 6.05 2.93
N SER A 370 11.19 5.08 3.34
CA SER A 370 11.54 4.12 4.41
C SER A 370 11.61 2.65 3.94
N SER A 371 11.34 2.36 2.66
CA SER A 371 11.33 0.98 2.14
C SER A 371 12.63 0.58 1.44
N LYS A 372 13.34 -0.40 2.00
CA LYS A 372 14.60 -0.91 1.45
C LYS A 372 14.45 -2.17 0.62
N ARG A 373 13.40 -2.97 0.85
CA ARG A 373 13.26 -4.33 0.31
C ARG A 373 11.94 -4.55 -0.42
N ASN A 374 10.83 -4.01 0.07
CA ASN A 374 9.52 -4.21 -0.56
C ASN A 374 9.55 -3.73 -2.02
N ALA A 375 9.17 -4.60 -2.96
CA ALA A 375 9.44 -4.39 -4.37
C ALA A 375 8.21 -4.18 -5.24
N VAL A 376 6.99 -4.35 -4.72
CA VAL A 376 5.74 -4.17 -5.49
C VAL A 376 4.82 -3.22 -4.75
N VAL A 377 4.21 -2.28 -5.47
CA VAL A 377 3.29 -1.27 -4.91
C VAL A 377 2.06 -1.10 -5.79
N ARG A 378 0.84 -1.19 -5.23
CA ARG A 378 -0.36 -0.74 -5.95
C ARG A 378 -0.21 0.75 -6.26
N ALA A 379 -0.43 1.15 -7.51
CA ALA A 379 -0.12 2.49 -8.00
C ALA A 379 -1.35 3.39 -8.21
N SER A 380 -2.52 2.98 -7.76
CA SER A 380 -3.78 3.71 -7.90
C SER A 380 -4.73 3.41 -6.75
N ASP A 381 -5.80 4.19 -6.69
CA ASP A 381 -7.02 3.81 -5.97
C ASP A 381 -7.65 2.53 -6.53
N ASP A 382 -8.63 1.98 -5.81
CA ASP A 382 -9.34 0.78 -6.23
C ASP A 382 -9.98 1.00 -7.61
N PHE A 383 -9.79 0.02 -8.52
CA PHE A 383 -10.52 -0.03 -9.77
C PHE A 383 -11.98 -0.40 -9.52
N TRP A 384 -12.93 0.44 -9.96
CA TRP A 384 -14.37 0.19 -9.81
C TRP A 384 -14.96 -0.26 -11.15
N PRO A 385 -14.96 -1.56 -11.48
CA PRO A 385 -15.33 -2.03 -12.82
C PRO A 385 -16.76 -1.68 -13.21
N ARG A 386 -17.67 -1.56 -12.23
CA ARG A 386 -19.08 -1.21 -12.43
C ARG A 386 -19.36 0.29 -12.50
N ASP A 387 -18.33 1.14 -12.32
CA ASP A 387 -18.42 2.58 -12.49
C ASP A 387 -17.56 3.02 -13.68
N PRO A 388 -18.16 3.19 -14.88
CA PRO A 388 -17.44 3.64 -16.08
C PRO A 388 -16.72 4.99 -15.92
N ALA A 389 -17.19 5.87 -15.02
CA ALA A 389 -16.55 7.15 -14.77
C ALA A 389 -15.18 7.00 -14.10
N SER A 390 -14.99 5.93 -13.32
CA SER A 390 -13.73 5.63 -12.64
C SER A 390 -12.62 5.18 -13.60
N HIS A 391 -12.97 4.55 -14.75
CA HIS A 391 -11.99 3.86 -15.60
C HIS A 391 -10.92 4.77 -16.19
N THR A 392 -11.32 5.92 -16.73
CA THR A 392 -10.37 6.86 -17.35
C THR A 392 -9.46 7.48 -16.30
N ILE A 393 -10.02 7.79 -15.13
CA ILE A 393 -9.29 8.38 -14.00
C ILE A 393 -8.31 7.35 -13.43
N HIS A 394 -8.69 6.07 -13.36
CA HIS A 394 -7.83 4.97 -12.94
C HIS A 394 -6.62 4.83 -13.84
N ILE A 395 -6.84 4.70 -15.16
CA ILE A 395 -5.77 4.55 -16.15
C ILE A 395 -4.82 5.75 -16.13
N ALA A 396 -5.36 6.97 -16.03
CA ALA A 396 -4.53 8.16 -15.94
C ALA A 396 -3.73 8.17 -14.62
N SER A 397 -4.38 7.93 -13.49
CA SER A 397 -3.74 7.90 -12.16
C SER A 397 -2.61 6.88 -12.10
N VAL A 398 -2.86 5.64 -12.52
CA VAL A 398 -1.87 4.57 -12.46
C VAL A 398 -0.68 4.84 -13.40
N ALA A 399 -0.93 5.36 -14.61
CA ALA A 399 0.13 5.65 -15.58
C ALA A 399 1.05 6.79 -15.11
N TYR A 400 0.48 7.87 -14.57
CA TYR A 400 1.30 9.00 -14.09
C TYR A 400 1.93 8.73 -12.72
N ASN A 401 1.24 8.06 -11.80
CA ASN A 401 1.84 7.63 -10.54
C ASN A 401 3.01 6.67 -10.78
N THR A 402 2.93 5.82 -11.81
CA THR A 402 4.02 4.91 -12.22
C THR A 402 5.34 5.65 -12.50
N VAL A 403 5.28 6.89 -12.99
CA VAL A 403 6.49 7.71 -13.24
C VAL A 403 7.27 7.98 -11.95
N PHE A 404 6.58 8.17 -10.83
CA PHE A 404 7.22 8.45 -9.54
C PHE A 404 7.38 7.17 -8.70
N LEU A 405 6.31 6.40 -8.51
CA LEU A 405 6.33 5.16 -7.73
C LEU A 405 7.27 4.10 -8.32
N GLY A 406 7.42 4.11 -9.65
CA GLY A 406 8.33 3.23 -10.39
C GLY A 406 9.80 3.33 -9.97
N GLU A 407 10.22 4.46 -9.41
CA GLU A 407 11.58 4.63 -8.89
C GLU A 407 11.80 3.91 -7.54
N PHE A 408 10.71 3.58 -6.83
CA PHE A 408 10.75 2.92 -5.53
C PHE A 408 10.41 1.43 -5.61
N MET A 409 9.38 1.07 -6.38
CA MET A 409 8.81 -0.29 -6.46
C MET A 409 8.20 -0.55 -7.83
N GLN A 410 8.00 -1.81 -8.20
CA GLN A 410 7.23 -2.21 -9.38
C GLN A 410 5.77 -1.81 -9.19
N PRO A 411 5.21 -0.92 -10.04
CA PRO A 411 3.81 -0.56 -9.98
C PRO A 411 2.92 -1.75 -10.34
N ASP A 412 1.99 -2.05 -9.44
CA ASP A 412 0.82 -2.91 -9.62
C ASP A 412 -0.36 -2.01 -10.02
N TRP A 413 -0.97 -2.33 -11.16
CA TRP A 413 -2.00 -1.50 -11.79
C TRP A 413 -3.42 -1.80 -11.33
N ASP A 414 -3.52 -2.61 -10.28
CA ASP A 414 -4.76 -3.14 -9.71
C ASP A 414 -5.42 -4.22 -10.59
N MET A 415 -6.52 -4.76 -10.06
CA MET A 415 -7.38 -5.72 -10.74
C MET A 415 -8.05 -5.09 -11.98
N PHE A 416 -8.39 -5.94 -12.94
CA PHE A 416 -9.22 -5.63 -14.10
C PHE A 416 -10.37 -6.65 -14.19
N HIS A 417 -11.49 -6.27 -14.78
CA HIS A 417 -12.70 -7.10 -14.86
C HIS A 417 -12.91 -7.59 -16.29
N VAL A 418 -13.17 -8.90 -16.48
CA VAL A 418 -13.25 -9.54 -17.81
C VAL A 418 -14.65 -10.00 -18.23
N SER A 419 -15.67 -9.94 -17.36
CA SER A 419 -17.07 -10.22 -17.73
C SER A 419 -18.08 -9.52 -16.82
N GLU A 420 -19.28 -9.19 -17.32
CA GLU A 420 -20.37 -8.63 -16.48
C GLU A 420 -20.80 -9.58 -15.34
N ASP A 421 -20.60 -10.88 -15.52
CA ASP A 421 -20.84 -11.91 -14.51
C ASP A 421 -19.59 -12.15 -13.64
N HIS A 422 -19.59 -11.57 -12.45
CA HIS A 422 -18.94 -12.02 -11.21
C HIS A 422 -17.41 -12.24 -11.09
N TYR A 423 -16.59 -12.08 -12.13
CA TYR A 423 -15.15 -12.41 -12.03
C TYR A 423 -14.22 -11.26 -12.41
N SER A 424 -13.61 -10.63 -11.39
CA SER A 424 -12.42 -9.78 -11.57
C SER A 424 -11.15 -10.60 -11.51
N VAL A 425 -10.12 -10.06 -12.14
CA VAL A 425 -8.85 -10.73 -12.41
C VAL A 425 -7.71 -9.77 -12.08
N LEU A 426 -6.60 -10.26 -11.54
CA LEU A 426 -5.43 -9.43 -11.28
C LEU A 426 -4.34 -9.74 -12.33
N LEU A 427 -4.01 -8.75 -13.18
CA LEU A 427 -2.85 -8.87 -14.06
C LEU A 427 -1.73 -8.05 -13.43
N SER A 428 -0.91 -8.72 -12.62
CA SER A 428 0.45 -8.26 -12.47
C SER A 428 1.16 -8.41 -13.82
N CYS A 429 1.53 -7.27 -14.41
CA CYS A 429 2.31 -7.08 -15.64
C CYS A 429 1.55 -6.91 -16.97
N LEU A 430 1.40 -5.63 -17.36
CA LEU A 430 2.01 -5.16 -18.60
C LEU A 430 2.49 -3.70 -18.44
N VAL A 431 3.55 -3.47 -17.66
CA VAL A 431 4.31 -2.21 -17.79
C VAL A 431 5.26 -2.37 -18.95
N LEU A 432 5.04 -1.61 -20.02
CA LEU A 432 5.97 -1.29 -21.10
C LEU A 432 7.35 -0.90 -20.52
N THR A 433 8.22 -1.87 -20.24
CA THR A 433 9.59 -1.62 -19.76
C THR A 433 10.66 -1.93 -20.82
N THR A 434 10.28 -2.14 -22.08
CA THR A 434 11.24 -2.23 -23.19
C THR A 434 10.82 -1.39 -24.39
N LEU A 435 10.92 -0.06 -24.24
CA LEU A 435 11.40 0.82 -25.31
C LEU A 435 12.73 1.47 -24.85
N ARG A 436 13.63 0.69 -24.26
CA ARG A 436 15.07 1.01 -24.36
C ARG A 436 15.56 0.33 -25.61
N SER A 437 15.72 1.11 -26.67
CA SER A 437 16.44 0.72 -27.87
C SER A 437 17.81 0.19 -27.45
N SER A 438 18.02 -1.11 -27.62
CA SER A 438 19.35 -1.64 -27.82
C SER A 438 19.90 -1.01 -29.10
N SER A 439 20.65 0.08 -28.95
CA SER A 439 21.53 0.56 -30.01
C SER A 439 22.73 -0.38 -30.02
N SER A 440 22.78 -1.21 -31.07
CA SER A 440 23.97 -1.93 -31.52
C SER A 440 25.06 -0.98 -32.00
#